data_AF-A0A3G3IPE6-F1
#
_entry.id   AF-A0A3G3IPE6-F1
#
_cell.length_a   1.000
_cell.length_b   1.000
_cell.length_c   1.000
_cell.angle_alpha   90.00
_cell.angle_beta   90.00
_cell.angle_gamma   90.00
#
_symmetry.space_group_name_H-M   'P 1'
#
loop_
_entity.id
_entity.type
_entity.pdbx_description
1 polymer ?
#
loop_
_entity_poly.entity_id
_entity_poly.type
_entity_poly.pdbx_seq_one_letter_code
_entity_poly.pdbx_strand_id
1 'polypeptide(L)'
;MENIYNIWLICLLFTCLLFLLCLIIPPQKIGRILPFFTAFWPSKNIQLDFQSVAYVALHRNIINRIIHYSIFVDAFAWLLILNSFWQGFLPIAVLLFMVQTLLIKEFKFTILANLILLTILAALLSLFDANIEYLMLWTMLSAALRVIGHFFEPLPPFLIDNSGQFAPMNFTTLKKLGLIKIVALLPIGFLAEFLSGQANRLFLVQINAITSALYKHQHILVWKNVVTKGINSYKKGIKQEPLFKSYCRFFEK
;
A
#
# COMPACT_ATOMS: atom_id res chain seq x y z
N MET A 1 14.61 12.99 -21.60
CA MET A 1 14.82 11.56 -21.35
C MET A 1 15.64 11.38 -20.06
N GLU A 2 16.86 11.91 -19.95
CA GLU A 2 17.63 11.93 -18.67
C GLU A 2 16.86 12.48 -17.45
N ASN A 3 16.00 13.49 -17.65
CA ASN A 3 15.24 14.09 -16.56
C ASN A 3 14.23 13.12 -15.90
N ILE A 4 13.59 12.22 -16.66
CA ILE A 4 12.59 11.28 -16.10
C ILE A 4 13.30 10.29 -15.18
N TYR A 5 14.41 9.73 -15.65
CA TYR A 5 15.25 8.82 -14.91
C TYR A 5 15.73 9.43 -13.59
N ASN A 6 16.28 10.65 -13.64
CA ASN A 6 16.79 11.34 -12.45
C ASN A 6 15.68 11.63 -11.44
N ILE A 7 14.51 12.09 -11.89
CA ILE A 7 13.35 12.31 -11.02
C ILE A 7 12.90 11.00 -10.38
N TRP A 8 12.83 9.91 -11.17
CA TRP A 8 12.44 8.60 -10.66
C TRP A 8 13.42 8.06 -9.61
N LEU A 9 14.73 8.20 -9.84
CA LEU A 9 15.76 7.83 -8.85
C LEU A 9 15.66 8.66 -7.58
N ILE A 10 15.38 9.96 -7.69
CA ILE A 10 15.15 10.84 -6.53
C ILE A 10 13.95 10.34 -5.73
N CYS A 11 12.83 10.02 -6.40
CA CYS A 11 11.66 9.42 -5.78
C CYS A 11 12.01 8.11 -5.07
N LEU A 12 12.74 7.21 -5.74
CA LEU A 12 13.18 5.94 -5.16
C LEU A 12 14.03 6.15 -3.91
N LEU A 13 15.03 7.04 -3.98
CA LEU A 13 15.90 7.36 -2.85
C LEU A 13 15.08 7.86 -1.65
N PHE A 14 14.21 8.83 -1.85
CA PHE A 14 13.38 9.37 -0.77
C PHE A 14 12.36 8.36 -0.24
N THR A 15 11.84 7.47 -1.08
CA THR A 15 10.98 6.37 -0.64
C THR A 15 11.75 5.35 0.20
N CYS A 16 12.99 5.02 -0.17
CA CYS A 16 13.86 4.18 0.65
C CYS A 16 14.16 4.84 2.01
N LEU A 17 14.43 6.15 2.01
CA LEU A 17 14.59 6.90 3.26
C LEU A 17 13.30 6.87 4.10
N LEU A 18 12.13 7.11 3.51
CA LEU A 18 10.85 7.03 4.21
C LEU A 18 10.62 5.65 4.83
N PHE A 19 10.92 4.58 4.08
CA PHE A 19 10.84 3.21 4.59
C PHE A 19 11.76 2.98 5.79
N LEU A 20 13.03 3.40 5.70
CA LEU A 20 13.98 3.30 6.81
C LEU A 20 13.52 4.11 8.03
N LEU A 21 13.00 5.33 7.82
CA LEU A 21 12.45 6.14 8.90
C LEU A 21 11.26 5.45 9.58
N CYS A 22 10.43 4.72 8.83
CA CYS A 22 9.34 3.93 9.41
C CYS A 22 9.82 2.77 10.30
N LEU A 23 11.03 2.26 10.07
CA LEU A 23 11.63 1.19 10.88
C LEU A 23 12.38 1.72 12.11
N ILE A 24 12.96 2.92 12.02
CA ILE A 24 13.87 3.47 13.05
C ILE A 24 13.12 4.42 14.00
N ILE A 25 12.20 5.25 13.48
CA ILE A 25 11.48 6.22 14.30
C ILE A 25 10.46 5.48 15.18
N PRO A 26 10.35 5.83 16.48
CA PRO A 26 9.34 5.25 17.35
C PRO A 26 7.93 5.34 16.74
N PRO A 27 7.16 4.24 16.74
CA PRO A 27 5.78 4.17 16.26
C PRO A 27 4.88 5.37 16.59
N GLN A 28 5.01 5.88 17.83
CA GLN A 28 4.23 7.01 18.34
C GLN A 28 4.45 8.30 17.56
N LYS A 29 5.68 8.50 17.07
CA LYS A 29 6.09 9.70 16.36
C LYS A 29 5.76 9.55 14.88
N ILE A 30 6.19 8.46 14.25
CA ILE A 30 5.99 8.27 12.81
C ILE A 30 4.51 8.12 12.46
N GLY A 31 3.71 7.48 13.31
CA GLY A 31 2.28 7.30 13.07
C GLY A 31 1.42 8.57 13.14
N ARG A 32 1.97 9.67 13.67
CA ARG A 32 1.34 11.01 13.61
C ARG A 32 1.61 11.75 12.31
N ILE A 33 2.48 11.19 11.47
CA ILE A 33 2.90 11.76 10.18
C ILE A 33 2.44 10.83 9.04
N LEU A 34 2.66 9.53 9.20
CA LEU A 34 2.25 8.49 8.26
C LEU A 34 1.41 7.45 9.00
N PRO A 35 0.09 7.66 9.08
CA PRO A 35 -0.79 6.64 9.62
C PRO A 35 -0.65 5.35 8.82
N PHE A 36 -0.76 4.22 9.51
CA PHE A 36 -0.47 2.91 8.92
C PHE A 36 0.98 2.79 8.43
N PHE A 37 1.94 3.51 9.01
CA PHE A 37 3.38 3.25 8.79
C PHE A 37 3.76 1.78 9.07
N THR A 38 2.99 1.09 9.92
CA THR A 38 3.17 -0.35 10.13
C THR A 38 2.88 -1.18 8.89
N ALA A 39 2.14 -0.68 7.91
CA ALA A 39 2.00 -1.36 6.62
C ALA A 39 3.33 -1.48 5.85
N PHE A 40 4.33 -0.67 6.22
CA PHE A 40 5.69 -0.77 5.70
C PHE A 40 6.55 -1.76 6.50
N TRP A 41 6.08 -2.26 7.64
CA TRP A 41 6.83 -3.25 8.41
C TRP A 41 6.64 -4.65 7.82
N PRO A 42 7.71 -5.40 7.51
CA PRO A 42 7.59 -6.72 6.90
C PRO A 42 6.65 -7.68 7.66
N SER A 43 6.74 -7.69 9.00
CA SER A 43 5.91 -8.55 9.86
C SER A 43 4.42 -8.24 9.80
N LYS A 44 4.05 -7.01 9.43
CA LYS A 44 2.65 -6.55 9.28
C LYS A 44 2.19 -6.57 7.83
N ASN A 45 3.13 -6.47 6.88
CA ASN A 45 2.86 -6.65 5.46
C ASN A 45 2.47 -8.11 5.12
N ILE A 46 2.99 -9.08 5.88
CA ILE A 46 2.60 -10.50 5.78
C ILE A 46 1.19 -10.75 6.37
N GLN A 47 0.69 -9.87 7.24
CA GLN A 47 -0.65 -10.00 7.83
C GLN A 47 -1.72 -9.51 6.85
N LEU A 48 -2.08 -10.36 5.88
CA LEU A 48 -2.98 -10.00 4.79
C LEU A 48 -4.35 -9.49 5.27
N ASP A 49 -4.90 -10.04 6.36
CA ASP A 49 -6.14 -9.55 6.96
C ASP A 49 -6.00 -8.10 7.46
N PHE A 50 -4.89 -7.78 8.12
CA PHE A 50 -4.60 -6.43 8.60
C PHE A 50 -4.51 -5.47 7.42
N GLN A 51 -3.75 -5.82 6.38
CA GLN A 51 -3.60 -5.00 5.17
C GLN A 51 -4.95 -4.80 4.46
N SER A 52 -5.72 -5.87 4.31
CA SER A 52 -7.01 -5.83 3.60
C SER A 52 -8.04 -4.98 4.34
N VAL A 53 -8.13 -5.12 5.67
CA VAL A 53 -9.06 -4.32 6.49
C VAL A 53 -8.62 -2.86 6.55
N ALA A 54 -7.32 -2.58 6.69
CA ALA A 54 -6.78 -1.23 6.65
C ALA A 54 -7.05 -0.55 5.30
N TYR A 55 -6.81 -1.28 4.20
CA TYR A 55 -7.11 -0.83 2.85
C TYR A 55 -8.59 -0.46 2.70
N VAL A 56 -9.53 -1.32 3.10
CA VAL A 56 -10.97 -1.00 3.02
C VAL A 56 -11.34 0.18 3.91
N ALA A 57 -10.74 0.29 5.11
CA ALA A 57 -11.03 1.39 6.03
C ALA A 57 -10.62 2.76 5.46
N LEU A 58 -9.52 2.80 4.71
CA LEU A 58 -9.01 3.99 4.02
C LEU A 58 -9.78 4.25 2.71
N HIS A 59 -9.77 3.26 1.81
CA HIS A 59 -10.17 3.43 0.40
C HIS A 59 -11.66 3.20 0.17
N ARG A 60 -12.49 4.07 0.75
CA ARG A 60 -13.96 3.97 0.69
C ARG A 60 -14.54 4.54 -0.59
N ASN A 61 -13.89 5.55 -1.17
CA ASN A 61 -14.40 6.25 -2.34
C ASN A 61 -14.24 5.36 -3.59
N ILE A 62 -15.25 5.34 -4.46
CA ILE A 62 -15.17 4.63 -5.74
C ILE A 62 -14.04 5.17 -6.62
N ILE A 63 -13.82 6.48 -6.61
CA ILE A 63 -12.75 7.13 -7.37
C ILE A 63 -11.41 6.58 -6.90
N ASN A 64 -11.17 6.57 -5.58
CA ASN A 64 -9.90 6.09 -5.06
C ASN A 64 -9.70 4.60 -5.31
N ARG A 65 -10.76 3.78 -5.20
CA ARG A 65 -10.71 2.36 -5.55
C ARG A 65 -10.36 2.12 -7.02
N ILE A 66 -10.92 2.92 -7.94
CA ILE A 66 -10.60 2.82 -9.37
C ILE A 66 -9.12 3.17 -9.60
N ILE A 67 -8.66 4.28 -9.02
CA ILE A 67 -7.26 4.69 -9.15
C ILE A 67 -6.34 3.60 -8.58
N HIS A 68 -6.71 2.93 -7.49
CA HIS A 68 -5.92 1.85 -6.90
C HIS A 68 -5.91 0.55 -7.74
N TYR A 69 -6.76 0.37 -8.74
CA TYR A 69 -6.60 -0.77 -9.67
C TYR A 69 -5.32 -0.67 -10.51
N SER A 70 -4.74 0.52 -10.64
CA SER A 70 -3.40 0.71 -11.24
C SER A 70 -2.31 -0.10 -10.53
N ILE A 71 -2.50 -0.51 -9.27
CA ILE A 71 -1.55 -1.31 -8.49
C ILE A 71 -1.15 -2.60 -9.20
N PHE A 72 -2.06 -3.22 -9.98
CA PHE A 72 -1.69 -4.37 -10.79
C PHE A 72 -0.59 -3.97 -11.78
N VAL A 73 -0.80 -2.92 -12.57
CA VAL A 73 0.17 -2.43 -13.55
C VAL A 73 1.46 -1.97 -12.88
N ASP A 74 1.35 -1.25 -11.76
CA ASP A 74 2.51 -0.76 -11.01
C ASP A 74 3.41 -1.90 -10.52
N ALA A 75 2.82 -3.00 -10.04
CA ALA A 75 3.58 -4.13 -9.51
C ALA A 75 4.53 -4.69 -10.57
N PHE A 76 4.07 -4.76 -11.82
CA PHE A 76 4.87 -5.22 -12.94
C PHE A 76 5.84 -4.15 -13.45
N ALA A 77 5.40 -2.88 -13.52
CA ALA A 77 6.27 -1.77 -13.89
C ALA A 77 7.51 -1.73 -12.97
N TRP A 78 7.32 -1.86 -11.65
CA TRP A 78 8.39 -1.96 -10.68
C TRP A 78 9.35 -3.12 -10.94
N LEU A 79 8.83 -4.31 -11.22
CA LEU A 79 9.65 -5.49 -11.52
C LEU A 79 10.49 -5.30 -12.78
N LEU A 80 9.89 -4.78 -13.87
CA LEU A 80 10.57 -4.57 -15.15
C LEU A 80 11.59 -3.44 -15.09
N ILE A 81 11.26 -2.32 -14.45
CA ILE A 81 12.18 -1.20 -14.22
C ILE A 81 13.41 -1.71 -13.46
N LEU A 82 13.23 -2.37 -12.32
CA LEU A 82 14.36 -2.83 -11.50
C LEU A 82 15.17 -3.96 -12.18
N ASN A 83 14.51 -4.84 -12.95
CA ASN A 83 15.21 -5.84 -13.75
C ASN A 83 16.08 -5.23 -14.86
N SER A 84 15.71 -4.06 -15.39
CA SER A 84 16.53 -3.34 -16.38
C SER A 84 17.85 -2.81 -15.81
N PHE A 85 17.89 -2.52 -14.50
CA PHE A 85 19.11 -2.15 -13.80
C PHE A 85 19.98 -3.36 -13.44
N TRP A 86 19.32 -4.45 -13.02
CA TRP A 86 20.00 -5.67 -12.63
C TRP A 86 19.12 -6.89 -12.87
N GLN A 87 19.55 -7.76 -13.78
CA GLN A 87 18.81 -8.97 -14.18
C GLN A 87 18.59 -9.96 -13.02
N GLY A 88 19.40 -9.89 -11.96
CA GLY A 88 19.21 -10.69 -10.76
C GLY A 88 18.05 -10.23 -9.88
N PHE A 89 17.51 -9.02 -10.12
CA PHE A 89 16.42 -8.47 -9.31
C PHE A 89 15.13 -9.27 -9.47
N LEU A 90 14.73 -9.57 -10.70
CA LEU A 90 13.48 -10.26 -10.99
C LEU A 90 13.37 -11.62 -10.30
N PRO A 91 14.34 -12.56 -10.42
CA PRO A 91 14.24 -13.85 -9.73
C PRO A 91 14.20 -13.69 -8.21
N ILE A 92 14.93 -12.72 -7.63
CA ILE A 92 14.89 -12.44 -6.19
C ILE A 92 13.51 -11.92 -5.77
N ALA A 93 12.94 -10.98 -6.53
CA ALA A 93 11.63 -10.41 -6.23
C ALA A 93 10.53 -11.48 -6.31
N VAL A 94 10.58 -12.37 -7.30
CA VAL A 94 9.68 -13.52 -7.42
C VAL A 94 9.85 -14.47 -6.23
N LEU A 95 11.08 -14.78 -5.83
CA LEU A 95 11.34 -15.63 -4.65
C LEU A 95 10.78 -15.00 -3.38
N LEU A 96 10.99 -13.69 -3.17
CA LEU A 96 10.45 -12.97 -2.01
C LEU A 96 8.91 -12.98 -2.01
N PHE A 97 8.27 -12.83 -3.16
CA PHE A 97 6.82 -12.94 -3.29
C PHE A 97 6.31 -14.36 -2.96
N MET A 98 7.01 -15.40 -3.43
CA MET A 98 6.72 -16.80 -3.09
C MET A 98 6.84 -17.03 -1.58
N VAL A 99 7.92 -16.56 -0.96
CA VAL A 99 8.11 -16.64 0.49
C VAL A 99 6.99 -15.90 1.23
N GLN A 100 6.65 -14.68 0.81
CA GLN A 100 5.57 -13.90 1.43
C GLN A 100 4.22 -14.62 1.34
N THR A 101 3.89 -15.19 0.18
CA THR A 101 2.63 -15.92 -0.01
C THR A 101 2.57 -17.21 0.80
N LEU A 102 3.68 -17.95 0.91
CA LEU A 102 3.78 -19.12 1.80
C LEU A 102 3.54 -18.75 3.28
N LEU A 103 4.05 -17.60 3.72
CA LEU A 103 3.87 -17.13 5.09
C LEU A 103 2.42 -16.72 5.43
N ILE A 104 1.55 -16.53 4.43
CA ILE A 104 0.11 -16.30 4.63
C ILE A 104 -0.61 -17.59 5.07
N LYS A 105 0.01 -18.76 4.86
CA LYS A 105 -0.48 -20.09 5.29
C LYS A 105 -1.81 -20.50 4.65
N GLU A 106 -2.13 -20.00 3.46
CA GLU A 106 -3.31 -20.38 2.68
C GLU A 106 -2.86 -21.00 1.34
N PHE A 107 -2.92 -22.32 1.21
CA PHE A 107 -2.32 -23.04 0.09
C PHE A 107 -2.94 -22.67 -1.26
N LYS A 108 -4.28 -22.67 -1.35
CA LYS A 108 -4.99 -22.31 -2.59
C LYS A 108 -4.71 -20.87 -3.01
N PHE A 109 -4.62 -19.96 -2.03
CA PHE A 109 -4.29 -18.56 -2.28
C PHE A 109 -2.85 -18.43 -2.77
N THR A 110 -1.93 -19.13 -2.14
CA THR A 110 -0.51 -19.17 -2.53
C THR A 110 -0.37 -19.60 -3.98
N ILE A 111 -1.00 -20.72 -4.38
CA ILE A 111 -0.94 -21.19 -5.77
C ILE A 111 -1.48 -20.12 -6.72
N LEU A 112 -2.70 -19.61 -6.48
CA LEU A 112 -3.33 -18.66 -7.39
C LEU A 112 -2.57 -17.33 -7.46
N ALA A 113 -2.09 -16.80 -6.34
CA ALA A 113 -1.31 -15.57 -6.30
C ALA A 113 -0.04 -15.69 -7.15
N ASN A 114 0.68 -16.81 -7.01
CA ASN A 114 1.89 -17.06 -7.80
C ASN A 114 1.58 -17.32 -9.27
N LEU A 115 0.50 -18.06 -9.59
CA LEU A 115 0.07 -18.27 -10.98
C LEU A 115 -0.32 -16.95 -11.66
N ILE A 116 -1.06 -16.08 -10.97
CA ILE A 116 -1.43 -14.75 -11.49
C ILE A 116 -0.17 -13.92 -11.73
N LEU A 117 0.75 -13.86 -10.75
CA LEU A 117 2.02 -13.13 -10.89
C LEU A 117 2.81 -13.64 -12.10
N LEU A 118 3.03 -14.96 -12.19
CA LEU A 118 3.83 -15.57 -13.25
C LEU A 118 3.16 -15.43 -14.62
N THR A 119 1.84 -15.59 -14.72
CA THR A 119 1.10 -15.41 -15.98
C THR A 119 1.25 -13.99 -16.50
N ILE A 120 1.04 -12.99 -15.63
CA ILE A 120 1.14 -11.59 -16.05
C ILE A 120 2.60 -11.24 -16.37
N LEU A 121 3.55 -11.72 -15.57
CA LEU A 121 4.97 -11.52 -15.85
C LEU A 121 5.39 -12.12 -17.19
N ALA A 122 4.97 -13.35 -17.49
CA ALA A 122 5.26 -14.02 -18.76
C ALA A 122 4.64 -13.28 -19.95
N ALA A 123 3.36 -12.88 -19.83
CA ALA A 123 2.68 -12.10 -20.87
C ALA A 123 3.42 -10.79 -21.14
N LEU A 124 3.83 -10.06 -20.10
CA LEU A 124 4.56 -8.81 -20.25
C LEU A 124 5.96 -9.02 -20.84
N LEU A 125 6.73 -10.01 -20.37
CA LEU A 125 8.03 -10.33 -20.97
C LEU A 125 7.93 -10.70 -22.46
N SER A 126 6.80 -11.26 -22.90
CA SER A 126 6.55 -11.61 -24.31
C SER A 126 5.99 -10.48 -25.17
N LEU A 127 5.34 -9.48 -24.55
CA LEU A 127 4.59 -8.42 -25.26
C LEU A 127 5.23 -7.04 -25.14
N PHE A 128 6.15 -6.84 -24.20
CA PHE A 128 6.76 -5.54 -23.96
C PHE A 128 8.18 -5.49 -24.51
N ASP A 129 8.34 -4.82 -25.67
CA ASP A 129 9.53 -3.99 -25.92
C ASP A 129 9.43 -2.75 -25.03
N ALA A 130 9.59 -2.94 -23.72
CA ALA A 130 9.34 -1.91 -22.73
C ALA A 130 10.34 -0.76 -22.90
N ASN A 131 9.86 0.40 -23.31
CA ASN A 131 10.57 1.63 -23.01
C ASN A 131 10.43 1.88 -21.50
N ILE A 132 11.50 1.56 -20.77
CA ILE A 132 11.62 1.65 -19.31
C ILE A 132 11.27 3.06 -18.81
N GLU A 133 11.55 4.11 -19.59
CA GLU A 133 11.22 5.49 -19.20
C GLU A 133 9.71 5.72 -19.09
N TYR A 134 8.89 5.11 -19.95
CA TYR A 134 7.44 5.19 -19.82
C TYR A 134 6.94 4.45 -18.58
N LEU A 135 7.56 3.33 -18.20
CA LEU A 135 7.22 2.64 -16.96
C LEU A 135 7.61 3.47 -15.73
N MET A 136 8.78 4.11 -15.77
CA MET A 136 9.20 5.05 -14.71
C MET A 136 8.21 6.21 -14.59
N LEU A 137 7.84 6.83 -15.71
CA LEU A 137 6.84 7.89 -15.74
C LEU A 137 5.48 7.39 -15.22
N TRP A 138 5.04 6.21 -15.64
CA TRP A 138 3.82 5.58 -15.18
C TRP A 138 3.80 5.43 -13.66
N THR A 139 4.84 4.88 -13.04
CA THR A 139 4.88 4.69 -11.57
C THR A 139 4.76 6.02 -10.81
N MET A 140 5.36 7.11 -11.34
CA MET A 140 5.24 8.44 -10.74
C MET A 140 3.84 9.04 -10.92
N LEU A 141 3.26 8.94 -12.12
CA LEU A 141 1.91 9.43 -12.40
C LEU A 141 0.85 8.66 -11.61
N SER A 142 0.99 7.34 -11.54
CA SER A 142 0.14 6.42 -10.78
C SER A 142 0.13 6.78 -9.29
N ALA A 143 1.31 7.07 -8.72
CA ALA A 143 1.44 7.58 -7.35
C ALA A 143 0.77 8.95 -7.15
N ALA A 144 0.99 9.89 -8.07
CA ALA A 144 0.36 11.21 -8.02
C ALA A 144 -1.16 11.13 -8.07
N LEU A 145 -1.71 10.26 -8.94
CA LEU A 145 -3.15 10.02 -9.02
C LEU A 145 -3.71 9.46 -7.71
N ARG A 146 -3.00 8.54 -7.04
CA ARG A 146 -3.43 8.02 -5.72
C ARG A 146 -3.44 9.11 -4.66
N VAL A 147 -2.41 9.96 -4.61
CA VAL A 147 -2.40 11.14 -3.72
C VAL A 147 -3.60 12.05 -4.00
N ILE A 148 -3.92 12.30 -5.27
CA ILE A 148 -5.09 13.09 -5.66
C ILE A 148 -6.38 12.42 -5.17
N GLY A 149 -6.50 11.11 -5.36
CA GLY A 149 -7.63 10.32 -4.87
C GLY A 149 -7.84 10.43 -3.36
N HIS A 150 -6.75 10.49 -2.59
CA HIS A 150 -6.78 10.63 -1.14
C HIS A 150 -7.24 12.00 -0.63
N PHE A 151 -7.21 13.06 -1.44
CA PHE A 151 -7.82 14.34 -1.03
C PHE A 151 -9.33 14.25 -0.81
N PHE A 152 -9.97 13.29 -1.48
CA PHE A 152 -11.41 13.04 -1.36
C PHE A 152 -11.74 12.06 -0.23
N GLU A 153 -10.76 11.69 0.57
CA GLU A 153 -10.93 10.79 1.70
C GLU A 153 -10.80 11.53 3.03
N PRO A 154 -11.48 11.03 4.07
CA PRO A 154 -11.24 11.48 5.44
C PRO A 154 -9.78 11.33 5.82
N LEU A 155 -9.29 12.28 6.63
CA LEU A 155 -7.94 12.20 7.17
C LEU A 155 -7.78 10.91 7.99
N PRO A 156 -6.69 10.17 7.75
CA PRO A 156 -6.45 8.93 8.45
C PRO A 156 -6.28 9.13 9.96
N PRO A 157 -6.56 8.07 10.75
CA PRO A 157 -6.50 8.12 12.20
C PRO A 157 -5.11 8.50 12.71
N PHE A 158 -5.05 9.13 13.89
CA PHE A 158 -3.82 9.57 14.56
C PHE A 158 -3.12 10.81 13.99
N LEU A 159 -3.54 11.35 12.83
CA LEU A 159 -3.00 12.62 12.32
C LEU A 159 -3.41 13.83 13.16
N ILE A 160 -4.66 13.86 13.60
CA ILE A 160 -5.26 15.00 14.31
C ILE A 160 -5.13 14.82 15.83
N ASP A 161 -5.52 13.65 16.32
CA ASP A 161 -5.52 13.32 17.74
C ASP A 161 -5.36 11.80 17.95
N ASN A 162 -5.23 11.38 19.21
CA ASN A 162 -5.06 9.97 19.54
C ASN A 162 -6.38 9.17 19.59
N SER A 163 -7.50 9.68 19.07
CA SER A 163 -8.80 8.99 19.15
C SER A 163 -8.85 7.69 18.34
N GLY A 164 -8.00 7.57 17.32
CA GLY A 164 -8.05 6.48 16.35
C GLY A 164 -9.26 6.54 15.42
N GLN A 165 -9.96 7.68 15.37
CA GLN A 165 -11.04 7.95 14.42
C GLN A 165 -10.50 8.58 13.14
N PHE A 166 -11.21 8.34 12.04
CA PHE A 166 -11.02 9.11 10.81
C PHE A 166 -11.64 10.50 11.00
N ALA A 167 -10.92 11.55 10.57
CA ALA A 167 -11.42 12.92 10.68
C ALA A 167 -11.89 13.42 9.31
N PRO A 168 -13.04 14.12 9.22
CA PRO A 168 -13.51 14.63 7.93
C PRO A 168 -12.54 15.65 7.33
N MET A 169 -12.36 15.62 6.01
CA MET A 169 -11.58 16.62 5.27
C MET A 169 -12.36 17.93 5.17
N ASN A 170 -12.29 18.79 6.19
CA ASN A 170 -12.95 20.10 6.23
C ASN A 170 -12.06 21.18 6.84
N PHE A 171 -12.47 22.45 6.71
CA PHE A 171 -11.67 23.60 7.15
C PHE A 171 -11.27 23.54 8.62
N THR A 172 -12.20 23.15 9.51
CA THR A 172 -11.93 23.01 10.95
C THR A 172 -10.83 21.99 11.22
N THR A 173 -10.86 20.86 10.54
CA THR A 173 -9.89 19.78 10.71
C THR A 173 -8.52 20.15 10.12
N LEU A 174 -8.51 20.78 8.94
CA LEU A 174 -7.29 21.28 8.32
C LEU A 174 -6.62 22.38 9.17
N LYS A 175 -7.41 23.26 9.78
CA LYS A 175 -6.89 24.28 10.70
C LYS A 175 -6.20 23.65 11.92
N LYS A 176 -6.75 22.55 12.46
CA LYS A 176 -6.11 21.79 13.56
C LYS A 176 -4.81 21.12 13.14
N LEU A 177 -4.75 20.61 11.90
CA LEU A 177 -3.56 19.97 11.35
C LEU A 177 -2.42 21.00 11.16
N GLY A 178 -2.77 22.20 10.72
CA GLY A 178 -1.84 23.30 10.48
C GLY A 178 -1.17 23.24 9.11
N LEU A 179 -0.91 24.40 8.52
CA LEU A 179 -0.44 24.54 7.14
C LEU A 179 0.88 23.79 6.87
N ILE A 180 1.84 23.88 7.79
CA ILE A 180 3.15 23.23 7.65
C ILE A 180 2.99 21.71 7.51
N LYS A 181 2.14 21.09 8.33
CA LYS A 181 1.90 19.65 8.24
C LYS A 181 1.16 19.28 6.97
N ILE A 182 0.16 20.06 6.56
CA ILE A 182 -0.56 19.84 5.30
C ILE A 182 0.42 19.79 4.12
N VAL A 183 1.32 20.77 4.03
CA VAL A 183 2.33 20.84 2.98
C VAL A 183 3.30 19.66 3.06
N ALA A 184 3.76 19.31 4.26
CA ALA A 184 4.68 18.18 4.46
C ALA A 184 4.05 16.81 4.15
N LEU A 185 2.73 16.65 4.31
CA LEU A 185 2.04 15.39 4.02
C LEU A 185 1.96 15.08 2.52
N LEU A 186 2.04 16.09 1.64
CA LEU A 186 1.99 15.87 0.20
C LEU A 186 3.16 15.04 -0.32
N PRO A 187 4.44 15.43 -0.11
CA PRO A 187 5.57 14.61 -0.55
C PRO A 187 5.62 13.27 0.19
N ILE A 188 5.27 13.23 1.48
CA ILE A 188 5.24 11.97 2.25
C ILE A 188 4.19 11.00 1.69
N GLY A 189 2.99 11.50 1.42
CA GLY A 189 1.90 10.75 0.79
C GLY A 189 2.29 10.27 -0.61
N PHE A 190 2.93 11.11 -1.41
CA PHE A 190 3.44 10.72 -2.72
C PHE A 190 4.44 9.57 -2.63
N LEU A 191 5.44 9.65 -1.75
CA LEU A 191 6.44 8.60 -1.58
C LEU A 191 5.83 7.30 -1.03
N ALA A 192 4.85 7.42 -0.14
CA ALA A 192 4.08 6.28 0.39
C ALA A 192 3.27 5.59 -0.71
N GLU A 193 2.65 6.35 -1.61
CA GLU A 193 1.89 5.83 -2.76
C GLU A 193 2.78 5.33 -3.90
N PHE A 194 3.93 5.95 -4.10
CA PHE A 194 4.94 5.45 -5.04
C PHE A 194 5.41 4.05 -4.67
N LEU A 195 5.62 3.80 -3.37
CA LEU A 195 5.93 2.47 -2.85
C LEU A 195 4.71 1.53 -2.83
N SER A 196 3.48 2.05 -2.89
CA SER A 196 2.27 1.23 -2.72
C SER A 196 2.02 0.28 -3.88
N GLY A 197 2.51 0.66 -5.06
CA GLY A 197 2.44 -0.11 -6.29
C GLY A 197 3.37 -1.34 -6.34
N GLN A 198 4.21 -1.63 -5.36
CA GLN A 198 5.07 -2.82 -5.41
C GLN A 198 4.29 -4.14 -5.28
N ALA A 199 4.76 -5.17 -5.99
CA ALA A 199 4.15 -6.52 -5.99
C ALA A 199 4.02 -7.14 -4.59
N ASN A 200 4.93 -6.82 -3.66
CA ASN A 200 4.93 -7.39 -2.32
C ASN A 200 4.05 -6.63 -1.31
N ARG A 201 3.28 -5.62 -1.74
CA ARG A 201 2.47 -4.79 -0.84
C ARG A 201 0.98 -4.97 -1.13
N LEU A 202 0.37 -4.06 -1.90
CA LEU A 202 -1.07 -4.04 -2.09
C LEU A 202 -1.57 -5.05 -3.13
N PHE A 203 -0.68 -5.62 -3.95
CA PHE A 203 -1.06 -6.62 -4.95
C PHE A 203 -1.74 -7.86 -4.32
N LEU A 204 -1.22 -8.36 -3.19
CA LEU A 204 -1.82 -9.50 -2.47
C LEU A 204 -3.21 -9.18 -1.88
N VAL A 205 -3.44 -7.92 -1.50
CA VAL A 205 -4.77 -7.44 -1.05
C VAL A 205 -5.76 -7.52 -2.20
N GLN A 206 -5.36 -7.11 -3.40
CA GLN A 206 -6.22 -7.20 -4.59
C GLN A 206 -6.48 -8.66 -5.00
N ILE A 207 -5.46 -9.53 -4.91
CA ILE A 207 -5.66 -10.97 -5.13
C ILE A 207 -6.68 -11.52 -4.14
N ASN A 208 -6.61 -11.17 -2.85
CA ASN A 208 -7.59 -11.62 -1.86
C ASN A 208 -9.02 -11.22 -2.25
N ALA A 209 -9.19 -9.97 -2.70
CA ALA A 209 -10.49 -9.48 -3.16
C ALA A 209 -11.07 -10.34 -4.30
N ILE A 210 -10.22 -10.77 -5.24
CA ILE A 210 -10.61 -11.61 -6.37
C ILE A 210 -10.84 -13.06 -5.93
N THR A 211 -9.89 -13.67 -5.22
CA THR A 211 -9.94 -15.10 -4.87
C THR A 211 -11.05 -15.43 -3.88
N SER A 212 -11.42 -14.47 -3.03
CA SER A 212 -12.56 -14.60 -2.11
C SER A 212 -13.90 -14.84 -2.83
N ALA A 213 -14.02 -14.47 -4.10
CA ALA A 213 -15.20 -14.76 -4.91
C ALA A 213 -15.20 -16.21 -5.46
N LEU A 214 -14.02 -16.83 -5.55
CA LEU A 214 -13.84 -18.15 -6.15
C LEU A 214 -13.96 -19.27 -5.12
N TYR A 215 -13.48 -19.06 -3.89
CA TYR A 215 -13.56 -20.04 -2.82
C TYR A 215 -13.43 -19.42 -1.43
N LYS A 216 -13.84 -20.19 -0.43
CA LYS A 216 -13.71 -19.82 0.98
C LYS A 216 -12.30 -20.12 1.48
N HIS A 217 -11.61 -19.07 1.93
CA HIS A 217 -10.34 -19.17 2.62
C HIS A 217 -10.49 -19.75 4.03
N GLN A 218 -9.45 -20.43 4.51
CA GLN A 218 -9.35 -21.00 5.86
C GLN A 218 -8.63 -20.04 6.81
N HIS A 219 -7.55 -19.41 6.35
CA HIS A 219 -6.64 -18.62 7.21
C HIS A 219 -6.67 -17.13 6.96
N ILE A 220 -7.35 -16.68 5.89
CA ILE A 220 -7.57 -15.27 5.59
C ILE A 220 -9.07 -14.95 5.57
N LEU A 221 -9.42 -13.72 5.93
CA LEU A 221 -10.79 -13.25 5.91
C LEU A 221 -11.31 -13.19 4.48
N VAL A 222 -12.48 -13.79 4.26
CA VAL A 222 -13.25 -13.60 3.03
C VAL A 222 -13.55 -12.11 2.83
N TRP A 223 -13.42 -11.63 1.60
CA TRP A 223 -13.53 -10.20 1.26
C TRP A 223 -14.77 -9.51 1.82
N LYS A 224 -15.93 -10.18 1.85
CA LYS A 224 -17.15 -9.63 2.48
C LYS A 224 -16.93 -9.21 3.94
N ASN A 225 -16.23 -10.05 4.72
CA ASN A 225 -15.93 -9.78 6.12
C ASN A 225 -14.86 -8.68 6.27
N VAL A 226 -13.88 -8.65 5.35
CA VAL A 226 -12.91 -7.55 5.24
C VAL A 226 -13.65 -6.22 5.07
N VAL A 227 -14.61 -6.17 4.14
CA VAL A 227 -15.42 -4.99 3.87
C VAL A 227 -16.20 -4.56 5.13
N THR A 228 -16.90 -5.49 5.77
CA THR A 228 -17.66 -5.20 7.00
C THR A 228 -16.76 -4.66 8.13
N LYS A 229 -15.61 -5.30 8.38
CA LYS A 229 -14.66 -4.85 9.40
C LYS A 229 -14.02 -3.51 9.07
N GLY A 230 -13.65 -3.27 7.81
CA GLY A 230 -13.11 -1.98 7.37
C GLY A 230 -14.13 -0.86 7.55
N ILE A 231 -15.41 -1.10 7.22
CA ILE A 231 -16.50 -0.15 7.45
C ILE A 231 -16.68 0.15 8.94
N ASN A 232 -16.64 -0.88 9.79
CA ASN A 232 -16.77 -0.72 11.24
C ASN A 232 -15.58 0.05 11.82
N SER A 233 -14.36 -0.29 11.40
CA SER A 233 -13.12 0.38 11.82
C SER A 233 -13.12 1.85 11.41
N TYR A 234 -13.64 2.17 10.24
CA TYR A 234 -13.84 3.54 9.79
C TYR A 234 -14.85 4.30 10.69
N LYS A 235 -16.02 3.70 10.96
CA LYS A 235 -17.11 4.37 11.70
C LYS A 235 -16.84 4.50 13.20
N LYS A 236 -16.24 3.47 13.80
CA LYS A 236 -16.05 3.33 15.25
C LYS A 236 -14.62 3.60 15.70
N GLY A 237 -13.71 3.81 14.75
CA GLY A 237 -12.29 4.02 14.99
C GLY A 237 -11.50 2.71 15.03
N ILE A 238 -10.29 2.77 14.51
CA ILE A 238 -9.43 1.59 14.33
C ILE A 238 -8.98 0.99 15.66
N LYS A 239 -8.97 1.76 16.75
CA LYS A 239 -8.65 1.28 18.11
C LYS A 239 -9.61 0.20 18.61
N GLN A 240 -10.85 0.21 18.13
CA GLN A 240 -11.90 -0.71 18.60
C GLN A 240 -11.84 -2.07 17.91
N GLU A 241 -11.16 -2.18 16.78
CA GLU A 241 -11.06 -3.45 16.04
C GLU A 241 -9.87 -4.27 16.59
N PRO A 242 -10.10 -5.51 17.09
CA PRO A 242 -9.06 -6.34 17.72
C PRO A 242 -7.82 -6.54 16.86
N LEU A 243 -8.01 -6.58 15.53
CA LEU A 243 -6.93 -6.74 14.55
C LEU A 243 -5.88 -5.62 14.64
N PHE A 244 -6.30 -4.39 14.99
CA PHE A 244 -5.42 -3.24 15.14
C PHE A 244 -4.89 -3.05 16.56
N LYS A 245 -5.27 -3.90 17.53
CA LYS A 245 -4.89 -3.71 18.94
C LYS A 245 -3.37 -3.58 19.14
N SER A 246 -2.59 -4.43 18.48
CA SER A 246 -1.12 -4.37 18.55
C SER A 246 -0.55 -3.07 17.96
N TYR A 247 -1.16 -2.57 16.88
CA TYR A 247 -0.79 -1.29 16.25
C TYR A 247 -1.19 -0.09 17.12
N CYS A 248 -2.38 -0.13 17.70
CA CYS A 248 -2.93 0.96 18.50
C CYS A 248 -2.24 1.12 19.86
N ARG A 249 -1.81 0.02 20.48
CA ARG A 249 -1.03 0.03 21.74
C ARG A 249 0.21 0.91 21.68
N PHE A 250 0.79 1.09 20.49
CA PHE A 250 1.92 1.99 20.34
C PHE A 250 1.56 3.41 20.78
N PHE A 251 0.35 3.90 20.50
CA PHE A 251 -0.09 5.28 20.77
C PHE A 251 -0.72 5.51 22.15
N GLU A 252 -0.69 4.53 23.05
CA GLU A 252 -1.31 4.59 24.38
C GLU A 252 -0.34 5.10 25.48
N LYS A 253 0.82 5.64 25.10
CA LYS A 253 1.82 6.24 26.01
C LYS A 253 2.04 7.70 25.69
#